data_AF-A0A1I6GKE8-F1
#
_entry.id   AF-A0A1I6GKE8-F1
#
_cell.length_a   1.000
_cell.length_b   1.000
_cell.length_c   1.000
_cell.angle_alpha   90.00
_cell.angle_beta   90.00
_cell.angle_gamma   90.00
#
_symmetry.space_group_name_H-M   'P 1'
#
loop_
_entity.id
_entity.type
_entity.pdbx_description
1 polymer ?
#
loop_
_entity_poly.entity_id
_entity_poly.type
_entity_poly.pdbx_seq_one_letter_code
_entity_poly.pdbx_strand_id
1 'polypeptide(L)'
;MSTERSSGDDTETRSTTPVVLVVDDDEDLADTCEYWLQSDYDVRVAYGGEEALEQADESVDVVLLDRRMPGLTGDDVLDALRERGLDCHVAMMTAVEPDTDIVDMPFDDYLVKPVTKTDVREAVEELVVRSDFDDEVREFFALESTEDALRARDAEDLRDPEVLSELREQVEAVRRGQEDEIAKRQRQLDRLHHINDLLREVDRALVDATTREEIEETVCESLASFETYSAAWVARYSSTVGTVDCRTSAGIAPPRLNGRADAVTSLVQSVLEDRRVAVLDDVDAEHFEAVFESGEVPSGVDRETLSAVVVPIAYRDAAYGALVVYTDRAETFDDDDRAVFDELGATIGHGINAAESKRLLYSDTAVELEFDHEDSGDLFVELSAVVSDAVSLRGFSPSSDGGISCYVSVEGADPESVLEYLTSHDDVQNVRTITSGADESLFEVNVVGSTVLGPLVEFGASVDTLTATDGHGSLVVTVSPDADLRVLSDTVQSAFPGLEVVAKREVEQSVQSTETFKRELEDKLTPRQYDVLETAFVSGYFGWPRGSTAEEVAESLGISAPTFHEHLRSAERKLMETFFEQTSEALSTEQRQTATADSISR
;
A
#
# COMPACT_ATOMS: atom_id res chain seq x y z
N MET A 1 -8.52 -30.21 -7.27
CA MET A 1 -9.98 -30.38 -7.20
C MET A 1 -10.49 -29.18 -6.42
N SER A 2 -10.36 -27.97 -6.94
CA SER A 2 -10.98 -27.44 -8.16
C SER A 2 -12.50 -27.43 -8.02
N THR A 3 -12.98 -26.40 -7.35
CA THR A 3 -14.32 -25.87 -7.57
C THR A 3 -14.14 -24.36 -7.64
N GLU A 4 -14.00 -23.87 -8.86
CA GLU A 4 -14.03 -22.45 -9.21
C GLU A 4 -15.35 -21.86 -8.69
N ARG A 5 -15.27 -20.90 -7.76
CA ARG A 5 -16.36 -19.97 -7.49
C ARG A 5 -16.21 -18.83 -8.49
N SER A 6 -17.01 -18.92 -9.54
CA SER A 6 -17.25 -17.83 -10.48
C SER A 6 -17.96 -16.71 -9.72
N SER A 7 -17.22 -15.70 -9.28
CA SER A 7 -17.76 -14.35 -9.07
C SER A 7 -17.95 -13.75 -10.47
N GLY A 8 -19.12 -14.02 -11.03
CA GLY A 8 -19.62 -13.39 -12.24
C GLY A 8 -20.80 -12.50 -11.86
N ASP A 9 -20.73 -11.27 -12.32
CA ASP A 9 -21.78 -10.27 -12.41
C ASP A 9 -23.07 -10.85 -13.02
N ASP A 10 -23.97 -11.38 -12.19
CA ASP A 10 -25.30 -11.86 -12.60
C ASP A 10 -26.37 -10.84 -12.15
N THR A 11 -26.19 -9.56 -12.49
CA THR A 11 -27.33 -8.64 -12.62
C THR A 11 -27.75 -8.55 -14.10
N GLU A 12 -27.86 -9.70 -14.78
CA GLU A 12 -28.65 -9.76 -16.01
C GLU A 12 -30.12 -9.67 -15.61
N THR A 13 -30.64 -8.45 -15.57
CA THR A 13 -32.07 -8.15 -15.46
C THR A 13 -32.84 -9.07 -16.40
N ARG A 14 -33.64 -10.01 -15.85
CA ARG A 14 -34.55 -10.86 -16.63
C ARG A 14 -35.43 -9.93 -17.48
N SER A 15 -35.16 -9.82 -18.77
CA SER A 15 -35.99 -9.04 -19.70
C SER A 15 -37.26 -9.80 -20.11
N THR A 16 -37.90 -10.46 -19.15
CA THR A 16 -39.13 -11.20 -19.34
C THR A 16 -40.18 -10.52 -18.48
N THR A 17 -41.30 -10.14 -19.07
CA THR A 17 -42.46 -9.63 -18.32
C THR A 17 -42.84 -10.67 -17.26
N PRO A 18 -42.93 -10.31 -15.96
CA PRO A 18 -43.27 -11.25 -14.91
C PRO A 18 -44.64 -11.90 -15.16
N VAL A 19 -44.74 -13.18 -14.85
CA VAL A 19 -45.96 -13.98 -15.03
C VAL A 19 -46.71 -14.05 -13.71
N VAL A 20 -47.97 -13.63 -13.72
CA VAL A 20 -48.85 -13.65 -12.55
C VAL A 20 -49.98 -14.65 -12.77
N LEU A 21 -50.15 -15.61 -11.86
CA LEU A 21 -51.25 -16.56 -11.86
C LEU A 21 -52.33 -16.12 -10.86
N VAL A 22 -53.52 -15.77 -11.36
CA VAL A 22 -54.69 -15.43 -10.54
C VAL A 22 -55.56 -16.67 -10.38
N VAL A 23 -55.85 -17.06 -9.13
CA VAL A 23 -56.58 -18.26 -8.78
C VAL A 23 -57.77 -17.93 -7.88
N ASP A 24 -58.98 -18.02 -8.42
CA ASP A 24 -60.22 -17.66 -7.71
C ASP A 24 -61.43 -18.39 -8.32
N ASP A 25 -62.33 -18.96 -7.50
CA ASP A 25 -63.54 -19.62 -8.02
C ASP A 25 -64.64 -18.64 -8.44
N ASP A 26 -64.51 -17.36 -8.05
CA ASP A 26 -65.33 -16.27 -8.58
C ASP A 26 -64.75 -15.77 -9.92
N GLU A 27 -65.30 -16.30 -11.03
CA GLU A 27 -64.89 -15.95 -12.40
C GLU A 27 -64.90 -14.43 -12.65
N ASP A 28 -65.88 -13.70 -12.10
CA ASP A 28 -65.97 -12.25 -12.30
C ASP A 28 -64.82 -11.50 -11.61
N LEU A 29 -64.38 -11.97 -10.43
CA LEU A 29 -63.25 -11.37 -9.70
C LEU A 29 -61.91 -11.74 -10.35
N ALA A 30 -61.74 -13.00 -10.76
CA ALA A 30 -60.53 -13.46 -11.44
C ALA A 30 -60.27 -12.69 -12.73
N ASP A 31 -61.30 -12.55 -13.59
CA ASP A 31 -61.24 -11.78 -14.85
C ASP A 31 -61.01 -10.28 -14.58
N THR A 32 -61.53 -9.76 -13.46
CA THR A 32 -61.31 -8.37 -13.06
C THR A 32 -59.85 -8.13 -12.65
N CYS A 33 -59.25 -9.05 -11.89
CA CYS A 33 -57.84 -9.02 -11.53
C CYS A 33 -56.93 -9.14 -12.75
N GLU A 34 -57.26 -10.03 -13.70
CA GLU A 34 -56.59 -10.12 -15.00
C GLU A 34 -56.61 -8.77 -15.71
N TYR A 35 -57.80 -8.16 -15.83
CA TYR A 35 -57.94 -6.86 -16.46
C TYR A 35 -57.13 -5.75 -15.77
N TRP A 36 -56.93 -5.81 -14.46
CA TRP A 36 -56.16 -4.84 -13.68
C TRP A 36 -54.63 -4.96 -13.88
N LEU A 37 -54.14 -6.17 -14.17
CA LEU A 37 -52.72 -6.53 -14.19
C LEU A 37 -52.15 -6.70 -15.62
N GLN A 38 -52.96 -7.10 -16.60
CA GLN A 38 -52.53 -7.39 -17.98
C GLN A 38 -51.79 -6.25 -18.71
N SER A 39 -51.86 -5.01 -18.19
CA SER A 39 -51.13 -3.87 -18.77
C SER A 39 -49.63 -3.94 -18.51
N ASP A 40 -49.23 -4.60 -17.42
CA ASP A 40 -47.87 -4.56 -16.89
C ASP A 40 -47.26 -5.98 -16.73
N TYR A 41 -48.11 -7.01 -16.66
CA TYR A 41 -47.74 -8.41 -16.39
C TYR A 41 -48.35 -9.39 -17.41
N ASP A 42 -47.75 -10.56 -17.57
CA ASP A 42 -48.36 -11.69 -18.31
C ASP A 42 -49.25 -12.46 -17.34
N VAL A 43 -50.57 -12.43 -17.54
CA VAL A 43 -51.52 -12.93 -16.54
C VAL A 43 -52.13 -14.25 -17.00
N ARG A 44 -52.07 -15.24 -16.12
CA ARG A 44 -52.77 -16.53 -16.23
C ARG A 44 -53.93 -16.54 -15.25
N VAL A 45 -55.05 -17.16 -15.64
CA VAL A 45 -56.24 -17.26 -14.79
C VAL A 45 -56.61 -18.72 -14.62
N ALA A 46 -56.88 -19.12 -13.38
CA ALA A 46 -57.42 -20.42 -13.02
C ALA A 46 -58.65 -20.24 -12.12
N TYR A 47 -59.74 -20.95 -12.44
CA TYR A 47 -61.00 -20.82 -11.71
C TYR A 47 -61.18 -21.85 -10.59
N GLY A 48 -60.07 -22.49 -10.18
CA GLY A 48 -60.04 -23.50 -9.14
C GLY A 48 -58.68 -24.14 -8.97
N GLY A 49 -58.47 -24.84 -7.85
CA GLY A 49 -57.15 -25.35 -7.48
C GLY A 49 -56.56 -26.43 -8.42
N GLU A 50 -57.39 -27.26 -9.05
CA GLU A 50 -56.90 -28.26 -10.03
C GLU A 50 -56.30 -27.57 -11.26
N GLU A 51 -57.00 -26.57 -11.80
CA GLU A 51 -56.54 -25.77 -12.94
C GLU A 51 -55.30 -24.95 -12.57
N ALA A 52 -55.25 -24.39 -11.37
CA ALA A 52 -54.08 -23.65 -10.88
C ALA A 52 -52.82 -24.53 -10.89
N LEU A 53 -52.92 -25.77 -10.42
CA LEU A 53 -51.81 -26.72 -10.41
C LEU A 53 -51.45 -27.25 -11.80
N GLU A 54 -52.34 -27.18 -12.79
CA GLU A 54 -52.03 -27.48 -14.19
C GLU A 54 -51.29 -26.33 -14.88
N GLN A 55 -51.60 -25.08 -14.51
CA GLN A 55 -51.03 -23.87 -15.09
C GLN A 55 -49.77 -23.35 -14.37
N ALA A 56 -49.52 -23.79 -13.13
CA ALA A 56 -48.35 -23.43 -12.35
C ALA A 56 -47.09 -24.20 -12.79
N ASP A 57 -46.06 -23.45 -13.17
CA ASP A 57 -44.75 -23.95 -13.60
C ASP A 57 -43.64 -22.97 -13.15
N GLU A 58 -42.37 -23.30 -13.46
CA GLU A 58 -41.19 -22.50 -13.10
C GLU A 58 -41.17 -21.08 -13.72
N SER A 59 -42.08 -20.78 -14.66
CA SER A 59 -42.18 -19.45 -15.26
C SER A 59 -43.16 -18.53 -14.54
N VAL A 60 -43.95 -19.04 -13.59
CA VAL A 60 -44.85 -18.22 -12.77
C VAL A 60 -44.04 -17.55 -11.66
N ASP A 61 -44.06 -16.22 -11.63
CA ASP A 61 -43.33 -15.44 -10.63
C ASP A 61 -44.20 -15.13 -9.40
N VAL A 62 -45.49 -14.86 -9.60
CA VAL A 62 -46.45 -14.51 -8.54
C VAL A 62 -47.76 -15.28 -8.69
N VAL A 63 -48.34 -15.71 -7.56
CA VAL A 63 -49.65 -16.35 -7.49
C VAL A 63 -50.56 -15.55 -6.55
N LEU A 64 -51.71 -15.11 -7.04
CA LEU A 64 -52.80 -14.58 -6.21
C LEU A 64 -53.79 -15.72 -5.96
N LEU A 65 -53.91 -16.18 -4.72
CA LEU A 65 -54.59 -17.43 -4.40
C LEU A 65 -55.77 -17.24 -3.45
N ASP A 66 -56.99 -17.57 -3.90
CA ASP A 66 -58.10 -17.68 -2.95
C ASP A 66 -57.95 -18.92 -2.06
N ARG A 67 -58.15 -18.70 -0.76
CA ARG A 67 -58.15 -19.74 0.26
C ARG A 67 -59.34 -20.69 0.13
N ARG A 68 -60.53 -20.19 -0.23
CA ARG A 68 -61.78 -20.96 -0.20
C ARG A 68 -62.34 -21.25 -1.59
N MET A 69 -61.82 -22.30 -2.22
CA MET A 69 -62.33 -22.80 -3.50
C MET A 69 -63.01 -24.17 -3.36
N PRO A 70 -63.98 -24.52 -4.22
CA PRO A 70 -64.53 -25.87 -4.32
C PRO A 70 -63.48 -26.89 -4.78
N GLY A 71 -63.48 -28.07 -4.16
CA GLY A 71 -62.54 -29.15 -4.51
C GLY A 71 -61.24 -29.04 -3.71
N LEU A 72 -60.20 -28.47 -4.31
CA LEU A 72 -58.91 -28.20 -3.66
C LEU A 72 -58.94 -26.81 -3.00
N THR A 73 -58.57 -26.73 -1.73
CA THR A 73 -58.50 -25.45 -1.00
C THR A 73 -57.23 -24.69 -1.38
N GLY A 74 -57.19 -23.38 -1.12
CA GLY A 74 -55.97 -22.60 -1.36
C GLY A 74 -54.80 -23.07 -0.50
N ASP A 75 -55.06 -23.54 0.73
CA ASP A 75 -54.03 -24.13 1.60
C ASP A 75 -53.42 -25.38 0.92
N ASP A 76 -54.25 -26.28 0.36
CA ASP A 76 -53.78 -27.47 -0.37
C ASP A 76 -52.98 -27.11 -1.64
N VAL A 77 -53.38 -26.03 -2.33
CA VAL A 77 -52.69 -25.55 -3.54
C VAL A 77 -51.32 -24.98 -3.16
N LEU A 78 -51.25 -24.15 -2.12
CA LEU A 78 -50.01 -23.56 -1.61
C LEU A 78 -48.99 -24.65 -1.22
N ASP A 79 -49.42 -25.65 -0.45
CA ASP A 79 -48.58 -26.79 -0.08
C ASP A 79 -48.08 -27.54 -1.32
N ALA A 80 -48.96 -27.80 -2.28
CA ALA A 80 -48.59 -28.49 -3.52
C ALA A 80 -47.63 -27.69 -4.41
N LEU A 81 -47.68 -26.36 -4.41
CA LEU A 81 -46.72 -25.50 -5.11
C LEU A 81 -45.33 -25.62 -4.47
N ARG A 82 -45.25 -25.57 -3.14
CA ARG A 82 -43.99 -25.72 -2.38
C ARG A 82 -43.40 -27.13 -2.49
N GLU A 83 -44.22 -28.17 -2.44
CA GLU A 83 -43.78 -29.57 -2.64
C GLU A 83 -43.17 -29.82 -4.03
N ARG A 84 -43.62 -29.08 -5.04
CA ARG A 84 -43.08 -29.13 -6.40
C ARG A 84 -41.76 -28.35 -6.56
N GLY A 85 -41.34 -27.60 -5.53
CA GLY A 85 -40.16 -26.74 -5.58
C GLY A 85 -40.34 -25.54 -6.50
N LEU A 86 -41.56 -25.00 -6.59
CA LEU A 86 -41.82 -23.77 -7.32
C LEU A 86 -41.51 -22.56 -6.42
N ASP A 87 -40.60 -21.70 -6.89
CA ASP A 87 -40.12 -20.51 -6.18
C ASP A 87 -41.03 -19.28 -6.38
N CYS A 88 -42.26 -19.47 -6.86
CA CYS A 88 -43.21 -18.38 -7.06
C CYS A 88 -43.65 -17.75 -5.73
N HIS A 89 -43.81 -16.43 -5.68
CA HIS A 89 -44.37 -15.77 -4.51
C HIS A 89 -45.88 -15.91 -4.46
N VAL A 90 -46.47 -16.19 -3.29
CA VAL A 90 -47.90 -16.43 -3.14
C VAL A 90 -48.53 -15.39 -2.23
N ALA A 91 -49.45 -14.59 -2.77
CA ALA A 91 -50.36 -13.77 -1.98
C ALA A 91 -51.69 -14.50 -1.77
N MET A 92 -52.09 -14.71 -0.53
CA MET A 92 -53.44 -15.17 -0.22
C MET A 92 -54.43 -14.03 -0.46
N MET A 93 -55.39 -14.18 -1.36
CA MET A 93 -56.42 -13.17 -1.65
C MET A 93 -57.80 -13.75 -1.33
N THR A 94 -58.33 -13.48 -0.14
CA THR A 94 -59.49 -14.23 0.36
C THR A 94 -60.45 -13.40 1.21
N ALA A 95 -61.70 -13.83 1.30
CA ALA A 95 -62.69 -13.26 2.22
C ALA A 95 -62.56 -13.80 3.67
N VAL A 96 -61.61 -14.72 3.90
CA VAL A 96 -61.31 -15.24 5.23
C VAL A 96 -60.50 -14.21 5.99
N GLU A 97 -61.02 -13.75 7.13
CA GLU A 97 -60.24 -12.90 8.04
C GLU A 97 -59.05 -13.68 8.60
N PRO A 98 -57.85 -13.07 8.66
CA PRO A 98 -56.67 -13.71 9.21
C PRO A 98 -56.85 -14.06 10.69
N ASP A 99 -56.29 -15.19 11.08
CA ASP A 99 -56.28 -15.72 12.44
C ASP A 99 -54.98 -16.53 12.62
N THR A 100 -54.69 -16.95 13.83
CA THR A 100 -53.41 -17.60 14.22
C THR A 100 -53.01 -18.82 13.39
N ASP A 101 -53.94 -19.45 12.65
CA ASP A 101 -53.63 -20.55 11.74
C ASP A 101 -52.76 -20.17 10.53
N ILE A 102 -52.59 -18.87 10.25
CA ILE A 102 -51.76 -18.42 9.13
C ILE A 102 -50.26 -18.37 9.47
N VAL A 103 -49.86 -18.38 10.74
CA VAL A 103 -48.46 -18.16 11.14
C VAL A 103 -47.50 -19.20 10.56
N ASP A 104 -47.96 -20.43 10.41
CA ASP A 104 -47.16 -21.53 9.85
C ASP A 104 -47.38 -21.73 8.34
N MET A 105 -48.20 -20.88 7.70
CA MET A 105 -48.50 -21.01 6.26
C MET A 105 -47.39 -20.36 5.42
N PRO A 106 -46.84 -21.03 4.38
CA PRO A 106 -45.71 -20.54 3.61
C PRO A 106 -46.10 -19.54 2.49
N PHE A 107 -46.90 -18.53 2.84
CA PHE A 107 -47.30 -17.44 1.94
C PHE A 107 -46.39 -16.21 2.09
N ASP A 108 -46.43 -15.33 1.10
CA ASP A 108 -45.59 -14.13 1.02
C ASP A 108 -46.39 -12.84 1.27
N ASP A 109 -47.69 -12.83 0.99
CA ASP A 109 -48.60 -11.74 1.35
C ASP A 109 -50.06 -12.17 1.64
N TYR A 110 -50.86 -11.33 2.32
CA TYR A 110 -52.26 -11.62 2.67
C TYR A 110 -53.21 -10.44 2.42
N LEU A 111 -54.13 -10.60 1.47
CA LEU A 111 -55.16 -9.64 1.08
C LEU A 111 -56.56 -10.09 1.50
N VAL A 112 -57.25 -9.25 2.28
CA VAL A 112 -58.64 -9.49 2.69
C VAL A 112 -59.61 -8.87 1.70
N LYS A 113 -60.49 -9.68 1.10
CA LYS A 113 -61.58 -9.20 0.23
C LYS A 113 -62.59 -8.36 1.04
N PRO A 114 -63.14 -7.25 0.51
CA PRO A 114 -63.05 -6.78 -0.88
C PRO A 114 -61.74 -6.04 -1.19
N VAL A 115 -61.11 -6.39 -2.31
CA VAL A 115 -59.88 -5.76 -2.81
C VAL A 115 -60.19 -4.74 -3.91
N THR A 116 -59.37 -3.70 -4.00
CA THR A 116 -59.39 -2.71 -5.08
C THR A 116 -58.30 -2.96 -6.10
N LYS A 117 -58.38 -2.27 -7.25
CA LYS A 117 -57.31 -2.29 -8.26
C LYS A 117 -55.96 -1.88 -7.67
N THR A 118 -55.93 -0.95 -6.72
CA THR A 118 -54.68 -0.49 -6.11
C THR A 118 -54.10 -1.59 -5.24
N ASP A 119 -54.89 -2.19 -4.35
CA ASP A 119 -54.43 -3.23 -3.42
C ASP A 119 -53.80 -4.41 -4.16
N VAL A 120 -54.45 -4.91 -5.22
CA VAL A 120 -53.95 -6.03 -6.04
C VAL A 120 -52.66 -5.65 -6.78
N ARG A 121 -52.55 -4.42 -7.27
CA ARG A 121 -51.37 -3.98 -8.01
C ARG A 121 -50.16 -3.76 -7.09
N GLU A 122 -50.37 -3.17 -5.93
CA GLU A 122 -49.30 -2.94 -4.95
C GLU A 122 -48.75 -4.28 -4.44
N ALA A 123 -49.62 -5.23 -4.11
CA ALA A 123 -49.19 -6.57 -3.69
C ALA A 123 -48.36 -7.30 -4.76
N VAL A 124 -48.81 -7.28 -6.02
CA VAL A 124 -48.06 -7.91 -7.12
C VAL A 124 -46.73 -7.20 -7.38
N GLU A 125 -46.73 -5.86 -7.41
CA GLU A 125 -45.51 -5.06 -7.60
C GLU A 125 -44.48 -5.34 -6.51
N GLU A 126 -44.93 -5.40 -5.25
CA GLU A 126 -44.07 -5.71 -4.11
C GLU A 126 -43.51 -7.13 -4.17
N LEU A 127 -44.34 -8.13 -4.48
CA LEU A 127 -43.87 -9.52 -4.61
C LEU A 127 -42.91 -9.73 -5.78
N VAL A 128 -43.09 -9.01 -6.90
CA VAL A 128 -42.13 -9.03 -8.01
C VAL A 128 -40.80 -8.39 -7.60
N VAL A 129 -40.79 -7.30 -6.83
CA VAL A 129 -39.54 -6.72 -6.33
C VAL A 129 -38.85 -7.68 -5.35
N ARG A 130 -39.63 -8.42 -4.57
CA ARG A 130 -39.11 -9.35 -3.55
C ARG A 130 -38.46 -10.61 -4.13
N SER A 131 -38.73 -10.97 -5.39
CA SER A 131 -38.11 -12.14 -6.03
C SER A 131 -36.61 -12.02 -6.22
N ASP A 132 -36.08 -10.79 -6.22
CA ASP A 132 -34.66 -10.53 -6.38
C ASP A 132 -33.90 -10.56 -5.05
N PHE A 133 -34.58 -10.67 -3.92
CA PHE A 133 -33.94 -10.76 -2.60
C PHE A 133 -33.50 -12.18 -2.25
N ASP A 134 -32.44 -12.28 -1.44
CA ASP A 134 -31.99 -13.54 -0.82
C ASP A 134 -33.04 -14.11 0.16
N ASP A 135 -32.97 -15.42 0.41
CA ASP A 135 -33.97 -16.16 1.19
C ASP A 135 -34.20 -15.58 2.61
N GLU A 136 -33.15 -15.08 3.26
CA GLU A 136 -33.22 -14.47 4.60
C GLU A 136 -34.08 -13.19 4.63
N VAL A 137 -34.02 -12.40 3.56
CA VAL A 137 -34.79 -11.16 3.42
C VAL A 137 -36.24 -11.48 3.03
N ARG A 138 -36.46 -12.52 2.21
CA ARG A 138 -37.81 -13.01 1.90
C ARG A 138 -38.53 -13.50 3.15
N GLU A 139 -37.86 -14.28 3.99
CA GLU A 139 -38.42 -14.78 5.24
C GLU A 139 -38.82 -13.63 6.18
N PHE A 140 -37.99 -12.58 6.27
CA PHE A 140 -38.33 -11.37 7.05
C PHE A 140 -39.63 -10.70 6.56
N PHE A 141 -39.77 -10.50 5.24
CA PHE A 141 -40.96 -9.86 4.67
C PHE A 141 -42.23 -10.71 4.79
N ALA A 142 -42.12 -12.04 4.71
CA ALA A 142 -43.25 -12.94 4.94
C ALA A 142 -43.72 -12.90 6.41
N LEU A 143 -42.78 -12.85 7.36
CA LEU A 143 -43.09 -12.68 8.78
C LEU A 143 -43.76 -11.31 9.06
N GLU A 144 -43.28 -10.24 8.43
CA GLU A 144 -43.87 -8.90 8.56
C GLU A 144 -45.30 -8.85 7.98
N SER A 145 -45.54 -9.44 6.79
CA SER A 145 -46.88 -9.53 6.21
C SER A 145 -47.82 -10.37 7.08
N THR A 146 -47.33 -11.49 7.62
CA THR A 146 -48.09 -12.31 8.59
C THR A 146 -48.47 -11.51 9.83
N GLU A 147 -47.55 -10.71 10.36
CA GLU A 147 -47.81 -9.86 11.51
C GLU A 147 -48.85 -8.78 11.21
N ASP A 148 -48.73 -8.09 10.07
CA ASP A 148 -49.63 -7.01 9.68
C ASP A 148 -51.04 -7.53 9.37
N ALA A 149 -51.15 -8.72 8.75
CA ALA A 149 -52.42 -9.40 8.56
C ALA A 149 -53.12 -9.67 9.91
N LEU A 150 -52.38 -10.15 10.92
CA LEU A 150 -52.94 -10.39 12.25
C LEU A 150 -53.23 -9.11 13.04
N ARG A 151 -52.44 -8.04 12.85
CA ARG A 151 -52.65 -6.71 13.47
C ARG A 151 -53.91 -6.00 12.97
N ALA A 152 -54.33 -6.27 11.73
CA ALA A 152 -55.55 -5.69 11.17
C ALA A 152 -56.83 -6.11 11.92
N ARG A 153 -56.74 -7.13 12.79
CA ARG A 153 -57.83 -7.64 13.64
C ARG A 153 -57.66 -7.18 15.09
N ASP A 154 -58.77 -6.99 15.79
CA ASP A 154 -58.76 -6.76 17.23
C ASP A 154 -58.15 -7.99 17.94
N ALA A 155 -57.10 -7.78 18.74
CA ALA A 155 -56.35 -8.86 19.39
C ALA A 155 -57.22 -9.74 20.32
N GLU A 156 -58.36 -9.23 20.78
CA GLU A 156 -59.32 -9.97 21.60
C GLU A 156 -60.12 -11.03 20.80
N ASP A 157 -60.15 -10.91 19.46
CA ASP A 157 -60.89 -11.82 18.57
C ASP A 157 -60.02 -12.96 17.99
N LEU A 158 -58.71 -12.93 18.22
CA LEU A 158 -57.79 -14.00 17.81
C LEU A 158 -57.98 -15.26 18.67
N ARG A 159 -57.83 -16.44 18.05
CA ARG A 159 -57.95 -17.71 18.80
C ARG A 159 -56.86 -17.88 19.85
N ASP A 160 -55.65 -17.40 19.55
CA ASP A 160 -54.49 -17.46 20.44
C ASP A 160 -53.68 -16.14 20.42
N PRO A 161 -53.95 -15.21 21.35
CA PRO A 161 -53.20 -13.97 21.43
C PRO A 161 -51.71 -14.15 21.78
N GLU A 162 -51.31 -15.29 22.37
CA GLU A 162 -49.90 -15.56 22.72
C GLU A 162 -49.07 -15.75 21.44
N VAL A 163 -49.62 -16.40 20.41
CA VAL A 163 -48.98 -16.59 19.10
C VAL A 163 -48.62 -15.27 18.43
N LEU A 164 -49.51 -14.25 18.50
CA LEU A 164 -49.21 -12.92 17.97
C LEU A 164 -48.07 -12.23 18.74
N SER A 165 -47.96 -12.47 20.05
CA SER A 165 -46.85 -11.92 20.84
C SER A 165 -45.51 -12.60 20.54
N GLU A 166 -45.50 -13.91 20.29
CA GLU A 166 -44.29 -14.64 19.89
C GLU A 166 -43.83 -14.22 18.49
N LEU A 167 -44.75 -14.10 17.52
CA LEU A 167 -44.44 -13.61 16.17
C LEU A 167 -43.86 -12.19 16.20
N ARG A 168 -44.40 -11.30 17.04
CA ARG A 168 -43.86 -9.96 17.27
C ARG A 168 -42.42 -9.98 17.74
N GLU A 169 -42.12 -10.79 18.75
CA GLU A 169 -40.76 -10.93 19.26
C GLU A 169 -39.81 -11.48 18.18
N GLN A 170 -40.28 -12.40 17.34
CA GLN A 170 -39.53 -12.94 16.22
C GLN A 170 -39.24 -11.89 15.14
N VAL A 171 -40.25 -11.16 14.66
CA VAL A 171 -40.10 -10.08 13.67
C VAL A 171 -39.13 -9.01 14.19
N GLU A 172 -39.27 -8.58 15.45
CA GLU A 172 -38.36 -7.61 16.04
C GLU A 172 -36.92 -8.13 16.17
N ALA A 173 -36.74 -9.41 16.47
CA ALA A 173 -35.41 -10.02 16.55
C ALA A 173 -34.74 -10.07 15.17
N VAL A 174 -35.47 -10.46 14.12
CA VAL A 174 -34.96 -10.49 12.75
C VAL A 174 -34.66 -9.07 12.25
N ARG A 175 -35.56 -8.10 12.48
CA ARG A 175 -35.33 -6.69 12.14
C ARG A 175 -34.05 -6.16 12.78
N ARG A 176 -33.85 -6.40 14.08
CA ARG A 176 -32.62 -6.01 14.79
C ARG A 176 -31.38 -6.64 14.18
N GLY A 177 -31.44 -7.93 13.83
CA GLY A 177 -30.33 -8.62 13.16
C GLY A 177 -29.96 -7.99 11.81
N GLN A 178 -30.95 -7.67 10.99
CA GLN A 178 -30.75 -7.01 9.68
C GLN A 178 -30.19 -5.59 9.84
N GLU A 179 -30.74 -4.79 10.77
CA GLU A 179 -30.23 -3.45 11.08
C GLU A 179 -28.76 -3.49 11.53
N ASP A 180 -28.39 -4.44 12.39
CA ASP A 180 -27.02 -4.64 12.85
C ASP A 180 -26.08 -5.04 11.69
N GLU A 181 -26.54 -5.90 10.78
CA GLU A 181 -25.76 -6.31 9.62
C GLU A 181 -25.55 -5.16 8.62
N ILE A 182 -26.60 -4.40 8.32
CA ILE A 182 -26.52 -3.21 7.45
C ILE A 182 -25.55 -2.21 8.07
N ALA A 183 -25.66 -1.93 9.38
CA ALA A 183 -24.76 -1.03 10.07
C ALA A 183 -23.31 -1.53 10.08
N LYS A 184 -23.08 -2.85 10.08
CA LYS A 184 -21.74 -3.44 9.95
C LYS A 184 -21.19 -3.26 8.53
N ARG A 185 -21.98 -3.56 7.50
CA ARG A 185 -21.58 -3.41 6.08
C ARG A 185 -21.31 -1.94 5.74
N GLN A 186 -22.14 -1.01 6.23
CA GLN A 186 -21.92 0.43 6.06
C GLN A 186 -20.60 0.89 6.68
N ARG A 187 -20.32 0.49 7.93
CA ARG A 187 -19.03 0.79 8.57
C ARG A 187 -17.83 0.27 7.76
N GLN A 188 -17.95 -0.91 7.15
CA GLN A 188 -16.89 -1.47 6.30
C GLN A 188 -16.72 -0.67 5.00
N LEU A 189 -17.81 -0.25 4.35
CA LEU A 189 -17.76 0.57 3.14
C LEU A 189 -17.16 1.95 3.40
N ASP A 190 -17.58 2.61 4.48
CA ASP A 190 -17.05 3.93 4.86
C ASP A 190 -15.53 3.85 5.13
N ARG A 191 -15.09 2.77 5.77
CA ARG A 191 -13.67 2.51 6.01
C ARG A 191 -12.88 2.30 4.71
N LEU A 192 -13.41 1.53 3.75
CA LEU A 192 -12.77 1.34 2.45
C LEU A 192 -12.68 2.63 1.62
N HIS A 193 -13.71 3.47 1.64
CA HIS A 193 -13.67 4.78 0.98
C HIS A 193 -12.62 5.68 1.63
N HIS A 194 -12.58 5.69 2.97
CA HIS A 194 -11.62 6.47 3.73
C HIS A 194 -10.16 6.12 3.36
N ILE A 195 -9.86 4.83 3.31
CA ILE A 195 -8.53 4.32 2.92
C ILE A 195 -8.15 4.75 1.50
N ASN A 196 -9.07 4.61 0.55
CA ASN A 196 -8.80 4.98 -0.84
C ASN A 196 -8.57 6.49 -1.03
N ASP A 197 -9.30 7.32 -0.29
CA ASP A 197 -9.13 8.76 -0.35
C ASP A 197 -7.79 9.19 0.26
N LEU A 198 -7.40 8.59 1.39
CA LEU A 198 -6.10 8.79 2.01
C LEU A 198 -4.94 8.42 1.08
N LEU A 199 -5.00 7.25 0.44
CA LEU A 199 -3.98 6.84 -0.55
C LEU A 199 -3.88 7.84 -1.70
N ARG A 200 -5.01 8.26 -2.27
CA ARG A 200 -5.02 9.24 -3.38
C ARG A 200 -4.49 10.61 -2.99
N GLU A 201 -4.74 11.06 -1.77
CA GLU A 201 -4.24 12.34 -1.29
C GLU A 201 -2.72 12.28 -1.11
N VAL A 202 -2.23 11.22 -0.48
CA VAL A 202 -0.79 10.97 -0.32
C VAL A 202 -0.12 10.79 -1.69
N ASP A 203 -0.70 10.04 -2.63
CA ASP A 203 -0.16 9.89 -3.99
C ASP A 203 0.01 11.24 -4.70
N ARG A 204 -0.97 12.15 -4.57
CA ARG A 204 -0.85 13.50 -5.15
C ARG A 204 0.25 14.30 -4.47
N ALA A 205 0.32 14.24 -3.14
CA ALA A 205 1.37 14.89 -2.37
C ALA A 205 2.77 14.44 -2.82
N LEU A 206 2.95 13.13 -3.04
CA LEU A 206 4.22 12.56 -3.48
C LEU A 206 4.60 12.97 -4.91
N VAL A 207 3.64 13.20 -5.81
CA VAL A 207 3.91 13.66 -7.18
C VAL A 207 4.40 15.11 -7.21
N ASP A 208 3.82 15.97 -6.38
CA ASP A 208 4.12 17.41 -6.37
C ASP A 208 5.34 17.75 -5.51
N ALA A 209 5.64 16.94 -4.49
CA ALA A 209 6.75 17.19 -3.59
C ALA A 209 8.12 17.03 -4.29
N THR A 210 9.02 17.95 -3.97
CA THR A 210 10.37 17.99 -4.53
C THR A 210 11.45 17.63 -3.52
N THR A 211 11.08 17.61 -2.23
CA THR A 211 11.98 17.27 -1.14
C THR A 211 11.36 16.26 -0.19
N ARG A 212 12.21 15.52 0.52
CA ARG A 212 11.79 14.62 1.58
C ARG A 212 10.98 15.32 2.67
N GLU A 213 11.35 16.54 3.05
CA GLU A 213 10.65 17.30 4.09
C GLU A 213 9.23 17.68 3.66
N GLU A 214 9.03 18.12 2.41
CA GLU A 214 7.70 18.39 1.87
C GLU A 214 6.81 17.13 1.87
N ILE A 215 7.39 15.97 1.54
CA ILE A 215 6.68 14.68 1.59
C ILE A 215 6.24 14.37 3.02
N GLU A 216 7.18 14.39 3.97
CA GLU A 216 6.93 14.06 5.37
C GLU A 216 5.85 15.00 5.97
N GLU A 217 5.93 16.31 5.70
CA GLU A 217 4.96 17.31 6.18
C GLU A 217 3.57 17.06 5.59
N THR A 218 3.47 16.91 4.27
CA THR A 218 2.16 16.75 3.60
C THR A 218 1.46 15.47 4.05
N VAL A 219 2.20 14.36 4.21
CA VAL A 219 1.64 13.10 4.71
C VAL A 219 1.04 13.27 6.11
N CYS A 220 1.78 13.90 7.03
CA CYS A 220 1.28 14.14 8.39
C CYS A 220 0.05 15.06 8.38
N GLU A 221 0.07 16.15 7.60
CA GLU A 221 -1.06 17.07 7.49
C GLU A 221 -2.31 16.40 6.91
N SER A 222 -2.17 15.62 5.83
CA SER A 222 -3.28 14.88 5.24
C SER A 222 -3.87 13.89 6.25
N LEU A 223 -3.04 13.12 6.96
CA LEU A 223 -3.50 12.21 8.01
C LEU A 223 -4.26 12.94 9.12
N ALA A 224 -3.73 14.05 9.63
CA ALA A 224 -4.37 14.83 10.69
C ALA A 224 -5.61 15.61 10.22
N SER A 225 -5.82 15.76 8.90
CA SER A 225 -7.02 16.42 8.36
C SER A 225 -8.27 15.54 8.40
N PHE A 226 -8.08 14.22 8.48
CA PHE A 226 -9.16 13.25 8.55
C PHE A 226 -9.70 13.13 9.97
N GLU A 227 -11.04 13.16 10.13
CA GLU A 227 -11.70 13.02 11.45
C GLU A 227 -11.39 11.69 12.16
N THR A 228 -10.92 10.67 11.43
CA THR A 228 -10.57 9.36 11.98
C THR A 228 -9.25 9.39 12.77
N TYR A 229 -8.31 10.28 12.43
CA TYR A 229 -6.99 10.31 13.03
C TYR A 229 -6.82 11.57 13.86
N SER A 230 -6.36 11.39 15.09
CA SER A 230 -6.16 12.49 16.02
C SER A 230 -4.82 13.20 15.77
N ALA A 231 -3.80 12.46 15.32
CA ALA A 231 -2.46 12.98 15.13
C ALA A 231 -1.55 12.05 14.31
N ALA A 232 -0.52 12.61 13.68
CA ALA A 232 0.52 11.85 13.00
C ALA A 232 1.89 12.53 13.15
N TRP A 233 2.97 11.75 13.16
CA TRP A 233 4.34 12.27 13.14
C TRP A 233 5.32 11.28 12.50
N VAL A 234 6.45 11.79 11.99
CA VAL A 234 7.52 10.98 11.39
C VAL A 234 8.71 10.89 12.33
N ALA A 235 9.08 9.66 12.65
CA ALA A 235 10.21 9.26 13.47
C ALA A 235 11.43 8.93 12.60
N ARG A 236 12.61 9.43 12.98
CA ARG A 236 13.90 9.00 12.44
C ARG A 236 14.70 8.32 13.54
N TYR A 237 15.15 7.10 13.31
CA TYR A 237 16.04 6.38 14.22
C TYR A 237 17.50 6.68 13.91
N SER A 238 18.28 7.00 14.94
CA SER A 238 19.74 7.16 14.88
C SER A 238 20.39 5.97 15.58
N SER A 239 20.99 5.07 14.81
CA SER A 239 21.70 3.88 15.31
C SER A 239 22.92 4.24 16.16
N THR A 240 23.63 5.31 15.81
CA THR A 240 24.83 5.79 16.52
C THR A 240 24.53 6.25 17.94
N VAL A 241 23.43 6.99 18.12
CA VAL A 241 23.07 7.57 19.42
C VAL A 241 22.07 6.67 20.17
N GLY A 242 21.37 5.79 19.44
CA GLY A 242 20.31 4.93 19.96
C GLY A 242 19.08 5.74 20.36
N THR A 243 18.72 6.74 19.54
CA THR A 243 17.62 7.69 19.82
C THR A 243 16.69 7.81 18.62
N VAL A 244 15.44 8.18 18.89
CA VAL A 244 14.46 8.54 17.87
C VAL A 244 14.23 10.05 17.93
N ASP A 245 14.30 10.70 16.78
CA ASP A 245 14.00 12.12 16.62
C ASP A 245 12.70 12.30 15.83
N CYS A 246 11.89 13.28 16.24
CA CYS A 246 10.74 13.71 15.47
C CYS A 246 11.20 14.62 14.32
N ARG A 247 10.89 14.22 13.08
CA ARG A 247 11.16 15.02 11.86
C ARG A 247 10.07 16.04 11.60
N THR A 248 8.81 15.61 11.71
CA THR A 248 7.62 16.45 11.52
C THR A 248 6.43 15.84 12.25
N SER A 249 5.40 16.64 12.51
CA SER A 249 4.20 16.23 13.23
C SER A 249 3.00 17.11 12.87
N ALA A 250 1.81 16.52 12.84
CA ALA A 250 0.54 17.20 12.67
C ALA A 250 -0.50 16.67 13.67
N GLY A 251 -1.43 17.54 14.09
CA GLY A 251 -2.41 17.22 15.14
C GLY A 251 -1.82 17.17 16.57
N ILE A 252 -0.50 17.14 16.72
CA ILE A 252 0.24 17.17 17.99
C ILE A 252 1.41 18.16 17.92
N ALA A 253 1.88 18.59 19.09
CA ALA A 253 3.18 19.23 19.19
C ALA A 253 4.29 18.20 18.87
N PRO A 254 5.41 18.61 18.24
CA PRO A 254 6.53 17.71 17.94
C PRO A 254 7.00 16.94 19.19
N PRO A 255 6.91 15.60 19.20
CA PRO A 255 7.33 14.80 20.33
C PRO A 255 8.80 15.02 20.70
N ARG A 256 9.08 15.15 21.99
CA ARG A 256 10.44 15.32 22.53
C ARG A 256 10.87 14.08 23.27
N LEU A 257 11.56 13.19 22.57
CA LEU A 257 12.07 11.94 23.14
C LEU A 257 13.43 12.20 23.81
N ASN A 258 13.57 11.87 25.09
CA ASN A 258 14.71 12.30 25.92
C ASN A 258 15.96 11.40 25.82
N GLY A 259 15.96 10.39 24.95
CA GLY A 259 17.10 9.55 24.62
C GLY A 259 17.48 8.49 25.67
N ARG A 260 17.69 7.26 25.16
CA ARG A 260 17.99 5.95 25.78
C ARG A 260 16.89 5.28 26.61
N ALA A 261 16.30 4.26 25.97
CA ALA A 261 15.54 3.12 26.51
C ALA A 261 14.10 3.38 27.00
N ASP A 262 13.38 4.30 26.35
CA ASP A 262 11.93 4.45 26.55
C ASP A 262 11.14 3.59 25.51
N ALA A 263 9.94 3.17 25.88
CA ALA A 263 9.08 2.26 25.09
C ALA A 263 8.94 2.63 23.59
N VAL A 264 8.76 3.93 23.29
CA VAL A 264 8.61 4.46 21.91
C VAL A 264 9.84 4.19 21.05
N THR A 265 11.04 4.36 21.61
CA THR A 265 12.31 4.17 20.88
C THR A 265 12.49 2.71 20.50
N SER A 266 12.20 1.80 21.43
CA SER A 266 12.30 0.35 21.20
C SER A 266 11.28 -0.13 20.15
N LEU A 267 10.06 0.43 20.19
CA LEU A 267 9.02 0.12 19.22
C LEU A 267 9.41 0.55 17.80
N VAL A 268 9.83 1.82 17.63
CA VAL A 268 10.26 2.33 16.32
C VAL A 268 11.45 1.53 15.80
N GLN A 269 12.43 1.21 16.65
CA GLN A 269 13.56 0.38 16.26
C GLN A 269 13.09 -0.98 15.72
N SER A 270 12.23 -1.69 16.47
CA SER A 270 11.73 -3.01 16.06
C SER A 270 10.97 -2.96 14.73
N VAL A 271 10.15 -1.93 14.51
CA VAL A 271 9.39 -1.74 13.26
C VAL A 271 10.32 -1.54 12.07
N LEU A 272 11.40 -0.78 12.24
CA LEU A 272 12.39 -0.55 11.18
C LEU A 272 13.23 -1.79 10.88
N GLU A 273 13.61 -2.55 11.91
CA GLU A 273 14.35 -3.81 11.77
C GLU A 273 13.51 -4.91 11.10
N ASP A 274 12.27 -5.10 11.57
CA ASP A 274 11.37 -6.14 11.07
C ASP A 274 10.69 -5.75 9.74
N ARG A 275 10.67 -4.45 9.41
CA ARG A 275 9.94 -3.86 8.29
C ARG A 275 8.47 -4.29 8.27
N ARG A 276 7.83 -4.19 9.43
CA ARG A 276 6.42 -4.54 9.58
C ARG A 276 5.69 -3.49 10.40
N VAL A 277 4.46 -3.21 9.99
CA VAL A 277 3.55 -2.36 10.75
C VAL A 277 3.31 -2.95 12.14
N ALA A 278 3.48 -2.13 13.17
CA ALA A 278 3.09 -2.46 14.53
C ALA A 278 1.83 -1.70 14.91
N VAL A 279 0.92 -2.39 15.60
CA VAL A 279 -0.33 -1.81 16.12
C VAL A 279 -0.29 -1.85 17.64
N LEU A 280 -0.65 -0.73 18.24
CA LEU A 280 -0.89 -0.56 19.67
C LEU A 280 -2.37 -0.32 19.87
N ASP A 281 -3.10 -1.34 20.31
CA ASP A 281 -4.53 -1.21 20.62
C ASP A 281 -4.77 -0.32 21.86
N ASP A 282 -3.82 -0.33 22.80
CA ASP A 282 -3.79 0.49 24.01
C ASP A 282 -2.41 1.17 24.14
N VAL A 283 -2.39 2.49 24.07
CA VAL A 283 -1.17 3.29 24.27
C VAL A 283 -0.89 3.43 25.77
N ASP A 284 0.17 2.77 26.24
CA ASP A 284 0.52 2.75 27.66
C ASP A 284 0.97 4.11 28.22
N ALA A 285 1.21 4.15 29.53
CA ALA A 285 1.58 5.39 30.21
C ALA A 285 2.86 6.02 29.76
N GLU A 286 3.85 5.17 29.51
CA GLU A 286 5.21 5.58 29.22
C GLU A 286 5.27 6.14 27.80
N HIS A 287 4.60 5.47 26.84
CA HIS A 287 4.43 5.97 25.48
C HIS A 287 3.65 7.27 25.46
N PHE A 288 2.51 7.32 26.18
CA PHE A 288 1.68 8.53 26.22
C PHE A 288 2.47 9.71 26.80
N GLU A 289 3.17 9.53 27.92
CA GLU A 289 3.97 10.59 28.52
C GLU A 289 5.09 11.03 27.58
N ALA A 290 5.86 10.10 27.01
CA ALA A 290 6.97 10.45 26.10
C ALA A 290 6.55 11.26 24.87
N VAL A 291 5.33 11.04 24.36
CA VAL A 291 4.84 11.68 23.14
C VAL A 291 4.06 12.96 23.45
N PHE A 292 3.25 12.97 24.51
CA PHE A 292 2.32 14.06 24.81
C PHE A 292 2.77 14.99 25.96
N GLU A 293 3.81 14.66 26.75
CA GLU A 293 4.25 15.49 27.90
C GLU A 293 4.69 16.91 27.53
N SER A 294 5.13 17.15 26.28
CA SER A 294 5.57 18.47 25.85
C SER A 294 4.43 19.45 25.47
N GLY A 295 3.15 19.06 25.55
CA GLY A 295 2.03 19.90 25.06
C GLY A 295 0.63 19.57 25.60
N GLU A 296 -0.38 20.26 25.04
CA GLU A 296 -1.79 19.96 25.26
C GLU A 296 -2.16 18.66 24.53
N VAL A 297 -2.74 17.70 25.25
CA VAL A 297 -3.42 16.55 24.63
C VAL A 297 -4.48 17.11 23.68
N PRO A 298 -4.54 16.66 22.41
CA PRO A 298 -5.53 17.16 21.46
C PRO A 298 -6.94 17.01 22.05
N SER A 299 -7.75 18.07 21.95
CA SER A 299 -9.08 18.11 22.57
C SER A 299 -9.97 16.99 22.02
N GLY A 300 -10.42 16.09 22.89
CA GLY A 300 -11.25 14.93 22.52
C GLY A 300 -10.54 13.58 22.66
N VAL A 301 -9.21 13.57 22.79
CA VAL A 301 -8.44 12.33 22.97
C VAL A 301 -8.50 11.88 24.43
N ASP A 302 -9.17 10.75 24.67
CA ASP A 302 -9.07 10.03 25.94
C ASP A 302 -7.90 9.05 25.86
N ARG A 303 -7.09 9.05 26.92
CA ARG A 303 -5.95 8.14 27.01
C ARG A 303 -6.40 6.68 27.04
N GLU A 304 -7.56 6.40 27.65
CA GLU A 304 -8.08 5.03 27.76
C GLU A 304 -8.59 4.46 26.42
N THR A 305 -8.74 5.30 25.39
CA THR A 305 -9.22 4.89 24.06
C THR A 305 -8.22 5.15 22.94
N LEU A 306 -7.00 5.61 23.29
CA LEU A 306 -5.98 5.96 22.32
C LEU A 306 -5.31 4.69 21.78
N SER A 307 -5.40 4.50 20.47
CA SER A 307 -4.68 3.48 19.74
C SER A 307 -3.67 4.13 18.80
N ALA A 308 -2.61 3.40 18.44
CA ALA A 308 -1.59 3.87 17.52
C ALA A 308 -1.18 2.80 16.50
N VAL A 309 -0.78 3.25 15.32
CA VAL A 309 -0.12 2.43 14.31
C VAL A 309 1.24 3.03 13.98
N VAL A 310 2.26 2.17 13.95
CA VAL A 310 3.64 2.52 13.63
C VAL A 310 4.03 1.81 12.35
N VAL A 311 4.36 2.61 11.34
CA VAL A 311 4.48 2.19 9.94
C VAL A 311 5.91 2.43 9.47
N PRO A 312 6.64 1.41 8.98
CA PRO A 312 7.97 1.61 8.44
C PRO A 312 7.89 2.36 7.11
N ILE A 313 8.67 3.44 6.98
CA ILE A 313 8.89 4.14 5.71
C ILE A 313 10.16 3.56 5.10
N ALA A 314 10.01 2.67 4.13
CA ALA A 314 11.13 1.96 3.53
C ALA A 314 10.99 1.85 2.01
N TYR A 315 12.12 1.79 1.32
CA TYR A 315 12.20 1.46 -0.09
C TYR A 315 13.28 0.41 -0.31
N ARG A 316 12.88 -0.76 -0.81
CA ARG A 316 13.77 -1.93 -0.92
C ARG A 316 14.46 -2.22 0.40
N ASP A 317 15.78 -2.01 0.47
CA ASP A 317 16.59 -2.27 1.66
C ASP A 317 16.89 -1.02 2.50
N ALA A 318 16.51 0.17 2.03
CA ALA A 318 16.69 1.41 2.76
C ALA A 318 15.46 1.70 3.63
N ALA A 319 15.69 1.87 4.94
CA ALA A 319 14.68 2.36 5.88
C ALA A 319 14.93 3.86 6.13
N TYR A 320 13.96 4.70 5.79
CA TYR A 320 14.09 6.15 5.92
C TYR A 320 13.62 6.66 7.29
N GLY A 321 12.70 5.94 7.94
CA GLY A 321 12.09 6.32 9.20
C GLY A 321 10.80 5.56 9.44
N ALA A 322 10.04 5.92 10.47
CA ALA A 322 8.72 5.36 10.74
C ALA A 322 7.67 6.47 10.83
N LEU A 323 6.50 6.25 10.25
CA LEU A 323 5.32 7.09 10.43
C LEU A 323 4.52 6.55 11.63
N VAL A 324 4.14 7.42 12.55
CA VAL A 324 3.33 7.06 13.72
C VAL A 324 2.02 7.82 13.65
N VAL A 325 0.90 7.11 13.71
CA VAL A 325 -0.45 7.67 13.60
C VAL A 325 -1.27 7.27 14.81
N TYR A 326 -2.05 8.22 15.34
CA TYR A 326 -2.90 8.03 16.51
C TYR A 326 -4.38 8.20 16.17
N THR A 327 -5.23 7.45 16.87
CA THR A 327 -6.70 7.60 16.82
C THR A 327 -7.27 7.48 18.23
N ASP A 328 -8.35 8.21 18.52
CA ASP A 328 -9.08 8.18 19.79
C ASP A 328 -10.14 7.06 19.85
N ARG A 329 -10.16 6.19 18.84
CA ARG A 329 -11.07 5.06 18.70
C ARG A 329 -10.38 3.75 19.07
N ALA A 330 -10.85 3.12 20.14
CA ALA A 330 -10.36 1.83 20.59
C ALA A 330 -10.53 0.73 19.52
N GLU A 331 -9.53 -0.15 19.40
CA GLU A 331 -9.55 -1.35 18.55
C GLU A 331 -9.81 -1.08 17.06
N THR A 332 -9.33 0.05 16.54
CA THR A 332 -9.61 0.47 15.15
C THR A 332 -8.77 -0.28 14.12
N PHE A 333 -7.55 -0.70 14.44
CA PHE A 333 -6.58 -1.21 13.46
C PHE A 333 -6.60 -2.75 13.37
N ASP A 334 -7.36 -3.29 12.42
CA ASP A 334 -7.36 -4.73 12.15
C ASP A 334 -6.29 -5.15 11.11
N ASP A 335 -6.32 -6.41 10.69
CA ASP A 335 -5.37 -6.94 9.70
C ASP A 335 -5.48 -6.24 8.33
N ASP A 336 -6.67 -5.78 7.95
CA ASP A 336 -6.86 -5.04 6.70
C ASP A 336 -6.24 -3.64 6.81
N ASP A 337 -6.32 -2.98 7.98
CA ASP A 337 -5.63 -1.69 8.19
C ASP A 337 -4.12 -1.84 8.13
N ARG A 338 -3.57 -2.92 8.72
CA ARG A 338 -2.13 -3.19 8.67
C ARG A 338 -1.63 -3.26 7.23
N ALA A 339 -2.35 -3.95 6.34
CA ALA A 339 -1.98 -4.06 4.94
C ALA A 339 -2.00 -2.70 4.22
N VAL A 340 -2.99 -1.87 4.53
CA VAL A 340 -3.10 -0.52 3.95
C VAL A 340 -1.96 0.38 4.40
N PHE A 341 -1.67 0.38 5.70
CA PHE A 341 -0.58 1.19 6.23
C PHE A 341 0.79 0.71 5.75
N ASP A 342 0.98 -0.60 5.54
CA ASP A 342 2.20 -1.15 4.94
C ASP A 342 2.42 -0.62 3.52
N GLU A 343 1.38 -0.64 2.68
CA GLU A 343 1.42 -0.07 1.32
C GLU A 343 1.66 1.44 1.34
N LEU A 344 1.05 2.15 2.30
CA LEU A 344 1.28 3.58 2.49
C LEU A 344 2.74 3.86 2.84
N GLY A 345 3.33 3.11 3.77
CA GLY A 345 4.75 3.24 4.16
C GLY A 345 5.70 2.99 2.99
N ALA A 346 5.43 1.98 2.18
CA ALA A 346 6.19 1.68 0.97
C ALA A 346 6.07 2.80 -0.09
N THR A 347 4.87 3.36 -0.26
CA THR A 347 4.58 4.43 -1.22
C THR A 347 5.29 5.74 -0.82
N ILE A 348 5.25 6.10 0.46
CA ILE A 348 6.02 7.24 1.00
C ILE A 348 7.52 7.00 0.81
N GLY A 349 8.02 5.81 1.13
CA GLY A 349 9.42 5.44 0.94
C GLY A 349 9.86 5.56 -0.53
N HIS A 350 9.01 5.17 -1.48
CA HIS A 350 9.27 5.35 -2.90
C HIS A 350 9.38 6.82 -3.29
N GLY A 351 8.47 7.68 -2.80
CA GLY A 351 8.50 9.11 -3.08
C GLY A 351 9.73 9.80 -2.47
N ILE A 352 10.12 9.45 -1.24
CA ILE A 352 11.34 9.97 -0.61
C ILE A 352 12.57 9.58 -1.45
N ASN A 353 12.69 8.30 -1.83
CA ASN A 353 13.78 7.85 -2.68
C ASN A 353 13.81 8.60 -4.03
N ALA A 354 12.65 8.83 -4.64
CA ALA A 354 12.54 9.57 -5.90
C ALA A 354 12.95 11.04 -5.74
N ALA A 355 12.54 11.70 -4.67
CA ALA A 355 12.90 13.09 -4.36
C ALA A 355 14.40 13.23 -4.08
N GLU A 356 14.98 12.35 -3.26
CA GLU A 356 16.44 12.34 -2.98
C GLU A 356 17.26 12.06 -4.25
N SER A 357 16.84 11.08 -5.06
CA SER A 357 17.49 10.76 -6.34
C SER A 357 17.44 11.94 -7.33
N LYS A 358 16.30 12.66 -7.35
CA LYS A 358 16.14 13.87 -8.18
C LYS A 358 17.02 15.00 -7.67
N ARG A 359 17.11 15.22 -6.35
CA ARG A 359 17.87 16.32 -5.74
C ARG A 359 19.38 16.17 -5.93
N LEU A 360 19.91 14.94 -5.89
CA LEU A 360 21.31 14.66 -6.24
C LEU A 360 21.66 15.02 -7.69
N LEU A 361 20.67 15.11 -8.58
CA LEU A 361 20.85 15.50 -9.97
C LEU A 361 20.77 17.02 -10.20
N TYR A 362 20.34 17.84 -9.22
CA TYR A 362 19.97 19.25 -9.41
C TYR A 362 20.58 20.26 -8.42
N SER A 363 21.43 19.89 -7.46
CA SER A 363 22.08 20.90 -6.60
C SER A 363 23.28 21.56 -7.29
N ASP A 364 23.21 22.87 -7.54
CA ASP A 364 24.29 23.67 -8.16
C ASP A 364 25.47 23.94 -7.21
N THR A 365 25.42 23.48 -5.96
CA THR A 365 26.42 23.76 -4.93
C THR A 365 26.47 22.63 -3.92
N ALA A 366 27.67 22.17 -3.58
CA ALA A 366 27.91 21.16 -2.59
C ALA A 366 28.97 21.63 -1.58
N VAL A 367 29.02 21.00 -0.41
CA VAL A 367 30.04 21.30 0.60
C VAL A 367 31.04 20.15 0.61
N GLU A 368 32.28 20.45 0.24
CA GLU A 368 33.41 19.55 0.34
C GLU A 368 34.01 19.66 1.76
N LEU A 369 34.21 18.52 2.40
CA LEU A 369 34.93 18.38 3.65
C LEU A 369 36.17 17.51 3.42
N GLU A 370 37.31 18.00 3.86
CA GLU A 370 38.57 17.27 3.85
C GLU A 370 38.89 16.85 5.28
N PHE A 371 39.09 15.56 5.47
CA PHE A 371 39.43 14.93 6.74
C PHE A 371 40.86 14.40 6.68
N ASP A 372 41.60 14.64 7.76
CA ASP A 372 42.84 13.96 8.06
C ASP A 372 42.56 12.78 8.97
N HIS A 373 43.16 11.65 8.65
CA HIS A 373 42.80 10.35 9.17
C HIS A 373 44.03 9.64 9.74
N GLU A 374 44.37 9.96 10.98
CA GLU A 374 45.45 9.27 11.71
C GLU A 374 44.91 8.11 12.57
N ASP A 375 43.60 7.87 12.54
CA ASP A 375 42.97 6.83 13.36
C ASP A 375 43.37 5.42 12.91
N SER A 376 43.95 4.67 13.84
CA SER A 376 44.21 3.23 13.71
C SER A 376 42.94 2.38 13.67
N GLY A 377 41.74 2.95 13.83
CA GLY A 377 40.48 2.20 13.72
C GLY A 377 40.02 1.89 12.29
N ASP A 378 40.54 2.60 11.27
CA ASP A 378 40.14 2.37 9.87
C ASP A 378 41.07 1.36 9.18
N LEU A 379 40.47 0.34 8.59
CA LEU A 379 41.15 -0.77 7.93
C LEU A 379 42.14 -0.32 6.86
N PHE A 380 41.82 0.72 6.07
CA PHE A 380 42.66 1.13 4.94
C PHE A 380 43.84 1.99 5.39
N VAL A 381 43.65 2.78 6.46
CA VAL A 381 44.74 3.48 7.13
C VAL A 381 45.70 2.49 7.77
N GLU A 382 45.20 1.49 8.51
CA GLU A 382 46.05 0.43 9.06
C GLU A 382 46.77 -0.38 7.99
N LEU A 383 46.07 -0.77 6.92
CA LEU A 383 46.65 -1.48 5.79
C LEU A 383 47.84 -0.70 5.22
N SER A 384 47.69 0.62 5.02
CA SER A 384 48.77 1.48 4.49
C SER A 384 50.00 1.50 5.40
N ALA A 385 49.83 1.42 6.72
CA ALA A 385 50.94 1.34 7.67
C ALA A 385 51.68 0.00 7.59
N VAL A 386 50.94 -1.09 7.37
CA VAL A 386 51.50 -2.46 7.28
C VAL A 386 52.30 -2.65 6.00
N VAL A 387 51.79 -2.18 4.87
CA VAL A 387 52.44 -2.33 3.57
C VAL A 387 53.47 -1.24 3.28
N SER A 388 53.40 -0.09 3.98
CA SER A 388 54.25 1.08 3.77
C SER A 388 54.21 1.62 2.32
N ASP A 389 53.05 1.45 1.68
CA ASP A 389 52.76 1.90 0.32
C ASP A 389 51.39 2.61 0.28
N ALA A 390 51.10 3.29 -0.84
CA ALA A 390 49.87 4.02 -1.02
C ALA A 390 48.67 3.08 -1.24
N VAL A 391 47.63 3.27 -0.44
CA VAL A 391 46.32 2.62 -0.54
C VAL A 391 45.32 3.67 -1.02
N SER A 392 44.47 3.34 -2.00
CA SER A 392 43.45 4.26 -2.51
C SER A 392 42.14 3.53 -2.77
N LEU A 393 41.03 4.15 -2.39
CA LEU A 393 39.69 3.66 -2.69
C LEU A 393 39.32 4.07 -4.12
N ARG A 394 39.02 3.08 -4.96
CA ARG A 394 38.55 3.26 -6.35
C ARG A 394 37.04 3.33 -6.45
N GLY A 395 36.34 2.81 -5.45
CA GLY A 395 34.89 2.82 -5.35
C GLY A 395 34.41 1.91 -4.24
N PHE A 396 33.14 2.01 -3.89
CA PHE A 396 32.53 1.13 -2.91
C PHE A 396 31.03 0.98 -3.18
N SER A 397 30.43 -0.06 -2.62
CA SER A 397 28.98 -0.27 -2.67
C SER A 397 28.50 -0.90 -1.36
N PRO A 398 27.40 -0.43 -0.77
CA PRO A 398 26.75 -1.12 0.34
C PRO A 398 26.32 -2.53 -0.08
N SER A 399 26.44 -3.49 0.83
CA SER A 399 25.97 -4.87 0.65
C SER A 399 24.68 -5.09 1.42
N SER A 400 23.82 -6.00 0.95
CA SER A 400 22.54 -6.36 1.59
C SER A 400 22.69 -6.85 3.04
N ASP A 401 23.87 -7.36 3.38
CA ASP A 401 24.15 -8.03 4.66
C ASP A 401 24.70 -7.05 5.71
N GLY A 402 24.57 -5.73 5.48
CA GLY A 402 25.02 -4.67 6.40
C GLY A 402 26.51 -4.34 6.33
N GLY A 403 27.26 -4.94 5.39
CA GLY A 403 28.67 -4.62 5.10
C GLY A 403 28.86 -3.70 3.90
N ILE A 404 30.09 -3.30 3.64
CA ILE A 404 30.48 -2.45 2.50
C ILE A 404 31.49 -3.21 1.65
N SER A 405 31.22 -3.31 0.35
CA SER A 405 32.16 -3.84 -0.64
C SER A 405 33.01 -2.69 -1.17
N CYS A 406 34.30 -2.67 -0.84
CA CYS A 406 35.26 -1.66 -1.21
C CYS A 406 36.18 -2.17 -2.32
N TYR A 407 36.43 -1.34 -3.33
CA TYR A 407 37.40 -1.57 -4.39
C TYR A 407 38.64 -0.76 -4.09
N VAL A 408 39.72 -1.42 -3.69
CA VAL A 408 40.91 -0.77 -3.13
C VAL A 408 42.12 -1.09 -3.97
N SER A 409 42.80 -0.06 -4.43
CA SER A 409 44.10 -0.18 -5.09
C SER A 409 45.23 -0.01 -4.08
N VAL A 410 46.23 -0.87 -4.18
CA VAL A 410 47.48 -0.77 -3.41
C VAL A 410 48.64 -0.68 -4.41
N GLU A 411 49.43 0.38 -4.29
CA GLU A 411 50.62 0.59 -5.12
C GLU A 411 51.81 -0.19 -4.56
N GLY A 412 52.68 -0.73 -5.41
CA GLY A 412 53.99 -1.28 -5.02
C GLY A 412 54.03 -2.53 -4.13
N ALA A 413 52.95 -2.83 -3.41
CA ALA A 413 52.90 -3.91 -2.43
C ALA A 413 52.76 -5.29 -3.06
N ASP A 414 53.35 -6.30 -2.41
CA ASP A 414 53.17 -7.70 -2.77
C ASP A 414 51.71 -8.13 -2.52
N PRO A 415 50.97 -8.60 -3.55
CA PRO A 415 49.55 -8.91 -3.41
C PRO A 415 49.25 -10.03 -2.41
N GLU A 416 50.16 -10.99 -2.22
CA GLU A 416 49.98 -12.06 -1.25
C GLU A 416 50.02 -11.51 0.19
N SER A 417 50.93 -10.57 0.45
CA SER A 417 51.05 -9.91 1.75
C SER A 417 49.82 -9.06 2.09
N VAL A 418 49.25 -8.35 1.10
CA VAL A 418 48.00 -7.59 1.26
C VAL A 418 46.82 -8.52 1.57
N LEU A 419 46.69 -9.62 0.82
CA LEU A 419 45.63 -10.61 1.05
C LEU A 419 45.74 -11.27 2.43
N GLU A 420 46.95 -11.61 2.86
CA GLU A 420 47.19 -12.24 4.16
C GLU A 420 46.71 -11.33 5.30
N TYR A 421 47.08 -10.03 5.25
CA TYR A 421 46.63 -9.06 6.24
C TYR A 421 45.09 -8.90 6.22
N LEU A 422 44.50 -8.63 5.05
CA LEU A 422 43.05 -8.39 4.92
C LEU A 422 42.22 -9.62 5.34
N THR A 423 42.66 -10.83 5.00
CA THR A 423 41.95 -12.07 5.39
C THR A 423 42.05 -12.35 6.89
N SER A 424 43.08 -11.82 7.56
CA SER A 424 43.30 -12.00 9.00
C SER A 424 42.57 -10.99 9.88
N HIS A 425 41.98 -9.95 9.28
CA HIS A 425 41.31 -8.88 10.00
C HIS A 425 39.89 -9.28 10.39
N ASP A 426 39.50 -9.08 11.66
CA ASP A 426 38.24 -9.59 12.23
C ASP A 426 36.98 -9.04 11.52
N ASP A 427 37.07 -7.82 10.99
CA ASP A 427 35.97 -7.10 10.34
C ASP A 427 35.89 -7.30 8.82
N VAL A 428 36.82 -8.07 8.24
CA VAL A 428 36.80 -8.40 6.81
C VAL A 428 36.10 -9.74 6.62
N GLN A 429 34.95 -9.72 5.96
CA GLN A 429 34.19 -10.93 5.67
C GLN A 429 34.77 -11.72 4.50
N ASN A 430 35.23 -11.02 3.47
CA ASN A 430 35.75 -11.64 2.25
C ASN A 430 36.66 -10.67 1.49
N VAL A 431 37.71 -11.20 0.87
CA VAL A 431 38.62 -10.45 0.01
C VAL A 431 38.89 -11.20 -1.29
N ARG A 432 38.92 -10.47 -2.41
CA ARG A 432 39.26 -11.02 -3.73
C ARG A 432 40.22 -10.09 -4.47
N THR A 433 41.28 -10.63 -5.06
CA THR A 433 42.07 -9.87 -6.04
C THR A 433 41.33 -9.77 -7.36
N ILE A 434 41.13 -8.56 -7.87
CA ILE A 434 40.54 -8.30 -9.19
C ILE A 434 41.65 -8.30 -10.25
N THR A 435 42.70 -7.53 -9.99
CA THR A 435 43.86 -7.38 -10.87
C THR A 435 45.12 -7.34 -10.03
N SER A 436 46.17 -8.03 -10.47
CA SER A 436 47.52 -7.94 -9.90
C SER A 436 48.48 -7.42 -10.96
N GLY A 437 48.92 -6.17 -10.81
CA GLY A 437 49.92 -5.53 -11.66
C GLY A 437 51.31 -5.48 -11.00
N ALA A 438 52.33 -5.09 -11.76
CA ALA A 438 53.67 -4.89 -11.22
C ALA A 438 53.80 -3.60 -10.40
N ASP A 439 52.97 -2.59 -10.72
CA ASP A 439 53.00 -1.27 -10.10
C ASP A 439 51.79 -1.03 -9.18
N GLU A 440 50.64 -1.68 -9.47
CA GLU A 440 49.38 -1.50 -8.74
C GLU A 440 48.56 -2.80 -8.74
N SER A 441 47.96 -3.13 -7.60
CA SER A 441 47.02 -4.25 -7.47
C SER A 441 45.68 -3.78 -6.93
N LEU A 442 44.59 -4.32 -7.48
CA LEU A 442 43.21 -3.97 -7.14
C LEU A 442 42.52 -5.13 -6.42
N PHE A 443 41.93 -4.84 -5.27
CA PHE A 443 41.24 -5.78 -4.40
C PHE A 443 39.78 -5.38 -4.21
N GLU A 444 38.90 -6.36 -4.11
CA GLU A 444 37.54 -6.26 -3.63
C GLU A 444 37.53 -6.73 -2.17
N VAL A 445 37.15 -5.87 -1.24
CA VAL A 445 37.17 -6.14 0.21
C VAL A 445 35.77 -5.91 0.77
N ASN A 446 35.18 -6.92 1.40
CA ASN A 446 33.90 -6.78 2.10
C ASN A 446 34.15 -6.58 3.59
N VAL A 447 33.73 -5.44 4.13
CA VAL A 447 34.05 -4.99 5.50
C VAL A 447 32.77 -4.68 6.28
N VAL A 448 32.76 -4.94 7.58
CA VAL A 448 31.69 -4.54 8.51
C VAL A 448 32.28 -3.71 9.65
N GLY A 449 31.89 -2.44 9.79
CA GLY A 449 32.22 -1.61 10.97
C GLY A 449 33.60 -0.93 10.98
N SER A 450 34.67 -1.58 10.50
CA SER A 450 36.04 -1.03 10.56
C SER A 450 36.44 -0.15 9.39
N THR A 451 35.49 0.63 8.89
CA THR A 451 35.75 1.64 7.87
C THR A 451 34.94 2.90 8.09
N VAL A 452 35.58 4.05 7.89
CA VAL A 452 34.97 5.37 7.96
C VAL A 452 33.82 5.54 6.95
N LEU A 453 33.78 4.71 5.90
CA LEU A 453 32.76 4.78 4.85
C LEU A 453 31.34 4.52 5.34
N GLY A 454 31.14 3.66 6.34
CA GLY A 454 29.80 3.31 6.84
C GLY A 454 29.03 4.52 7.37
N PRO A 455 29.55 5.19 8.41
CA PRO A 455 28.93 6.40 8.96
C PRO A 455 28.70 7.50 7.92
N LEU A 456 29.59 7.65 6.95
CA LEU A 456 29.49 8.65 5.87
C LEU A 456 28.32 8.33 4.93
N VAL A 457 28.18 7.07 4.52
CA VAL A 457 27.09 6.60 3.64
C VAL A 457 25.75 6.72 4.34
N GLU A 458 25.65 6.34 5.61
CA GLU A 458 24.41 6.48 6.41
C GLU A 458 23.96 7.94 6.54
N PHE A 459 24.91 8.88 6.51
CA PHE A 459 24.62 10.31 6.54
C PHE A 459 24.33 10.90 5.14
N GLY A 460 24.38 10.09 4.08
CA GLY A 460 24.18 10.53 2.70
C GLY A 460 25.34 11.37 2.14
N ALA A 461 26.56 11.20 2.69
CA ALA A 461 27.76 11.81 2.15
C ALA A 461 28.28 11.02 0.93
N SER A 462 28.67 11.74 -0.11
CA SER A 462 29.41 11.18 -1.23
C SER A 462 30.89 11.19 -0.87
N VAL A 463 31.55 10.03 -0.96
CA VAL A 463 33.01 9.95 -0.75
C VAL A 463 33.68 10.11 -2.10
N ASP A 464 34.42 11.21 -2.26
CA ASP A 464 35.11 11.54 -3.52
C ASP A 464 36.46 10.83 -3.61
N THR A 465 37.23 10.90 -2.53
CA THR A 465 38.52 10.22 -2.44
C THR A 465 38.78 9.73 -1.03
N LEU A 466 39.37 8.54 -0.92
CA LEU A 466 39.99 8.04 0.28
C LEU A 466 41.36 7.50 -0.12
N THR A 467 42.41 8.07 0.44
CA THR A 467 43.79 7.65 0.21
C THR A 467 44.48 7.48 1.55
N ALA A 468 45.39 6.53 1.67
CA ALA A 468 46.18 6.33 2.87
C ALA A 468 47.61 5.95 2.53
N THR A 469 48.57 6.46 3.29
CA THR A 469 50.00 6.17 3.12
C THR A 469 50.67 6.21 4.48
N ASP A 470 51.46 5.19 4.81
CA ASP A 470 52.22 5.10 6.06
C ASP A 470 51.38 5.31 7.33
N GLY A 471 50.11 4.88 7.34
CA GLY A 471 49.22 5.03 8.49
C GLY A 471 48.58 6.41 8.63
N HIS A 472 48.66 7.26 7.59
CA HIS A 472 47.97 8.53 7.51
C HIS A 472 47.03 8.51 6.30
N GLY A 473 45.74 8.70 6.56
CA GLY A 473 44.72 8.79 5.52
C GLY A 473 44.29 10.24 5.26
N SER A 474 43.88 10.50 4.02
CA SER A 474 43.17 11.71 3.62
C SER A 474 41.87 11.28 2.95
N LEU A 475 40.77 11.85 3.44
CA LEU A 475 39.42 11.56 3.00
C LEU A 475 38.75 12.87 2.56
N VAL A 476 38.26 12.91 1.33
CA VAL A 476 37.45 14.01 0.81
C VAL A 476 36.03 13.50 0.63
N VAL A 477 35.07 14.21 1.24
CA VAL A 477 33.65 13.92 1.09
C VAL A 477 32.88 15.16 0.69
N THR A 478 31.90 14.94 -0.15
CA THR A 478 30.95 15.95 -0.58
C THR A 478 29.61 15.68 0.06
N VAL A 479 29.05 16.72 0.67
CA VAL A 479 27.74 16.66 1.34
C VAL A 479 26.85 17.79 0.85
N SER A 480 25.54 17.57 0.97
CA SER A 480 24.53 18.60 0.68
C SER A 480 24.80 19.85 1.55
N PRO A 481 24.66 21.07 1.01
CA PRO A 481 24.86 22.30 1.78
C PRO A 481 23.90 22.45 2.95
N ASP A 482 22.72 21.84 2.87
CA ASP A 482 21.72 21.82 3.95
C ASP A 482 21.98 20.74 5.02
N ALA A 483 22.99 19.88 4.83
CA ALA A 483 23.28 18.81 5.77
C ALA A 483 23.82 19.38 7.09
N ASP A 484 23.41 18.81 8.23
CA ASP A 484 23.92 19.22 9.54
C ASP A 484 25.35 18.69 9.72
N LEU A 485 26.32 19.49 9.29
CA LEU A 485 27.75 19.16 9.33
C LEU A 485 28.26 18.89 10.75
N ARG A 486 27.60 19.42 11.78
CA ARG A 486 28.01 19.14 13.17
C ARG A 486 27.65 17.73 13.54
N VAL A 487 26.42 17.31 13.21
CA VAL A 487 25.97 15.93 13.45
C VAL A 487 26.83 14.94 12.68
N LEU A 488 27.18 15.25 11.42
CA LEU A 488 28.11 14.43 10.64
C LEU A 488 29.48 14.31 11.33
N SER A 489 30.10 15.44 11.65
CA SER A 489 31.42 15.46 12.30
C SER A 489 31.40 14.71 13.62
N ASP A 490 30.40 14.93 14.46
CA ASP A 490 30.26 14.27 15.77
C ASP A 490 30.03 12.76 15.63
N THR A 491 29.23 12.35 14.63
CA THR A 491 28.95 10.93 14.34
C THR A 491 30.22 10.21 13.90
N VAL A 492 30.95 10.79 12.95
CA VAL A 492 32.17 10.18 12.42
C VAL A 492 33.28 10.20 13.48
N GLN A 493 33.46 11.29 14.22
CA GLN A 493 34.45 11.37 15.32
C GLN A 493 34.13 10.46 16.50
N SER A 494 32.85 10.16 16.75
CA SER A 494 32.47 9.20 17.78
C SER A 494 32.87 7.77 17.39
N ALA A 495 32.78 7.43 16.11
CA ALA A 495 33.19 6.13 15.58
C ALA A 495 34.71 6.04 15.37
N PHE A 496 35.33 7.13 14.90
CA PHE A 496 36.75 7.25 14.59
C PHE A 496 37.34 8.51 15.27
N PRO A 497 37.74 8.43 16.55
CA PRO A 497 38.25 9.55 17.34
C PRO A 497 39.50 10.24 16.78
N GLY A 498 40.28 9.57 15.93
CA GLY A 498 41.47 10.11 15.27
C GLY A 498 41.18 10.83 13.95
N LEU A 499 39.91 11.00 13.58
CA LEU A 499 39.51 11.73 12.37
C LEU A 499 39.28 13.22 12.66
N GLU A 500 39.99 14.11 11.97
CA GLU A 500 39.86 15.56 12.14
C GLU A 500 39.49 16.24 10.81
N VAL A 501 38.55 17.20 10.87
CA VAL A 501 38.23 18.05 9.71
C VAL A 501 39.34 19.08 9.53
N VAL A 502 40.09 19.00 8.44
CA VAL A 502 41.20 19.92 8.13
C VAL A 502 40.82 21.00 7.12
N ALA A 503 39.83 20.74 6.25
CA ALA A 503 39.29 21.76 5.36
C ALA A 503 37.78 21.63 5.18
N LYS A 504 37.15 22.78 4.91
CA LYS A 504 35.76 22.89 4.51
C LYS A 504 35.67 23.90 3.37
N ARG A 505 35.10 23.51 2.24
CA ARG A 505 34.94 24.35 1.06
C ARG A 505 33.52 24.22 0.53
N GLU A 506 32.97 25.34 0.09
CA GLU A 506 31.73 25.33 -0.69
C GLU A 506 32.17 25.27 -2.16
N VAL A 507 31.78 24.20 -2.85
CA VAL A 507 32.16 23.93 -4.24
C VAL A 507 30.93 24.08 -5.12
N GLU A 508 31.05 24.87 -6.18
CA GLU A 508 30.08 24.81 -7.27
C GLU A 508 30.30 23.45 -7.93
N GLN A 509 29.37 22.52 -7.75
CA GLN A 509 29.37 21.34 -8.60
C GLN A 509 29.21 21.87 -10.01
N SER A 510 30.24 21.71 -10.85
CA SER A 510 30.05 21.86 -12.28
C SER A 510 29.17 20.69 -12.68
N VAL A 511 27.85 20.85 -12.51
CA VAL A 511 26.86 20.01 -13.16
C VAL A 511 27.14 20.24 -14.64
N GLN A 512 27.97 19.40 -15.22
CA GLN A 512 27.94 19.26 -16.66
C GLN A 512 26.51 18.87 -16.96
N SER A 513 25.75 19.83 -17.50
CA SER A 513 24.34 19.64 -17.77
C SER A 513 24.16 18.32 -18.52
N THR A 514 23.05 17.64 -18.32
CA THR A 514 22.71 16.44 -19.11
C THR A 514 22.89 16.69 -20.61
N GLU A 515 22.77 17.95 -21.08
CA GLU A 515 23.09 18.36 -22.45
C GLU A 515 24.57 18.23 -22.83
N THR A 516 25.51 18.45 -21.90
CA THR A 516 26.96 18.32 -22.13
C THR A 516 27.37 16.85 -22.19
N PHE A 517 26.94 16.03 -21.22
CA PHE A 517 27.12 14.57 -21.27
C PHE A 517 26.50 13.97 -22.53
N LYS A 518 25.27 14.40 -22.87
CA LYS A 518 24.59 13.95 -24.09
C LYS A 518 25.38 14.33 -25.34
N ARG A 519 25.92 15.55 -25.45
CA ARG A 519 26.75 15.96 -26.58
C ARG A 519 28.04 15.14 -26.71
N GLU A 520 28.75 14.90 -25.61
CA GLU A 520 29.98 14.10 -25.63
C GLU A 520 29.71 12.63 -26.00
N LEU A 521 28.61 12.07 -25.48
CA LEU A 521 28.18 10.73 -25.82
C LEU A 521 27.76 10.64 -27.31
N GLU A 522 27.01 11.64 -27.81
CA GLU A 522 26.63 11.75 -29.22
C GLU A 522 27.86 11.85 -30.14
N ASP A 523 28.91 12.58 -29.72
CA ASP A 523 30.17 12.70 -30.47
C ASP A 523 30.97 11.39 -30.51
N LYS A 524 30.88 10.58 -29.44
CA LYS A 524 31.56 9.27 -29.36
C LYS A 524 30.78 8.16 -30.06
N LEU A 525 29.46 8.22 -30.13
CA LEU A 525 28.62 7.22 -30.78
C LEU A 525 28.62 7.41 -32.30
N THR A 526 28.68 6.30 -33.05
CA THR A 526 28.35 6.38 -34.48
C THR A 526 26.84 6.52 -34.65
N PRO A 527 26.34 7.13 -35.76
CA PRO A 527 24.90 7.22 -36.02
C PRO A 527 24.19 5.87 -35.89
N ARG A 528 24.83 4.79 -36.36
CA ARG A 528 24.27 3.44 -36.29
C ARG A 528 24.19 2.88 -34.87
N GLN A 529 25.15 3.24 -34.01
CA GLN A 529 25.15 2.84 -32.59
C GLN A 529 24.09 3.60 -31.80
N TYR A 530 23.92 4.90 -32.10
CA TYR A 530 22.87 5.72 -31.52
C TYR A 530 21.48 5.19 -31.88
N ASP A 531 21.21 4.96 -33.17
CA ASP A 531 19.93 4.42 -33.65
C ASP A 531 19.59 3.07 -32.99
N VAL A 532 20.59 2.18 -32.85
CA VAL A 532 20.43 0.87 -32.21
C VAL A 532 20.08 1.00 -30.73
N LEU A 533 20.78 1.88 -30.01
CA LEU A 533 20.57 2.12 -28.58
C LEU A 533 19.19 2.74 -28.30
N GLU A 534 18.82 3.76 -29.08
CA GLU A 534 17.52 4.43 -28.99
C GLU A 534 16.37 3.48 -29.32
N THR A 535 16.48 2.71 -30.41
CA THR A 535 15.43 1.78 -30.82
C THR A 535 15.28 0.62 -29.83
N ALA A 536 16.39 0.10 -29.28
CA ALA A 536 16.33 -0.89 -28.20
C ALA A 536 15.63 -0.34 -26.95
N PHE A 537 15.90 0.92 -26.59
CA PHE A 537 15.24 1.56 -25.46
C PHE A 537 13.73 1.73 -25.67
N VAL A 538 13.32 2.34 -26.79
CA VAL A 538 11.90 2.62 -27.09
C VAL A 538 11.08 1.35 -27.29
N SER A 539 11.69 0.28 -27.82
CA SER A 539 11.01 -1.02 -28.01
C SER A 539 10.87 -1.83 -26.72
N GLY A 540 11.39 -1.34 -25.59
CA GLY A 540 11.32 -2.04 -24.31
C GLY A 540 12.25 -3.26 -24.22
N TYR A 541 13.31 -3.31 -25.03
CA TYR A 541 14.31 -4.40 -25.01
C TYR A 541 15.00 -4.55 -23.65
N PHE A 542 15.19 -3.43 -22.94
CA PHE A 542 15.88 -3.38 -21.64
C PHE A 542 14.97 -3.63 -20.43
N GLY A 543 13.65 -3.66 -20.60
CA GLY A 543 12.68 -3.82 -19.50
C GLY A 543 12.55 -5.26 -19.00
N TRP A 544 11.97 -5.45 -17.81
CA TRP A 544 11.47 -6.74 -17.34
C TRP A 544 9.99 -6.65 -16.94
N PRO A 545 9.10 -7.49 -17.49
CA PRO A 545 9.33 -8.38 -18.63
C PRO A 545 9.71 -7.58 -19.89
N ARG A 546 10.53 -8.16 -20.78
CA ARG A 546 11.01 -7.47 -22.00
C ARG A 546 9.84 -7.21 -22.93
N GLY A 547 9.73 -5.96 -23.41
CA GLY A 547 8.70 -5.56 -24.39
C GLY A 547 9.01 -6.04 -25.81
N SER A 548 10.30 -6.21 -26.16
CA SER A 548 10.75 -6.74 -27.45
C SER A 548 12.02 -7.58 -27.29
N THR A 549 12.19 -8.59 -28.14
CA THR A 549 13.38 -9.45 -28.24
C THR A 549 14.47 -8.83 -29.12
N ALA A 550 15.71 -9.34 -29.03
CA ALA A 550 16.82 -8.86 -29.87
C ALA A 550 16.52 -9.06 -31.36
N GLU A 551 15.84 -10.16 -31.71
CA GLU A 551 15.43 -10.49 -33.06
C GLU A 551 14.41 -9.49 -33.62
N GLU A 552 13.39 -9.14 -32.84
CA GLU A 552 12.35 -8.17 -33.24
C GLU A 552 12.92 -6.76 -33.39
N VAL A 553 13.84 -6.36 -32.51
CA VAL A 553 14.52 -5.06 -32.62
C VAL A 553 15.48 -5.04 -33.81
N ALA A 554 16.22 -6.13 -34.06
CA ALA A 554 17.08 -6.24 -35.23
C ALA A 554 16.30 -6.20 -36.55
N GLU A 555 15.14 -6.85 -36.61
CA GLU A 555 14.24 -6.84 -37.75
C GLU A 555 13.72 -5.42 -38.04
N SER A 556 13.28 -4.69 -37.00
CA SER A 556 12.80 -3.31 -37.16
C SER A 556 13.89 -2.34 -37.65
N LEU A 557 15.15 -2.62 -37.32
CA LEU A 557 16.33 -1.87 -37.78
C LEU A 557 16.88 -2.35 -39.13
N GLY A 558 16.32 -3.41 -39.72
CA GLY A 558 16.78 -3.99 -40.98
C GLY A 558 18.19 -4.58 -40.92
N ILE A 559 18.61 -5.10 -39.76
CA ILE A 559 19.92 -5.74 -39.54
C ILE A 559 19.78 -7.14 -38.96
N SER A 560 20.90 -7.89 -38.95
CA SER A 560 20.94 -9.19 -38.28
C SER A 560 21.02 -9.04 -36.76
N ALA A 561 20.45 -9.99 -36.01
CA ALA A 561 20.55 -10.01 -34.54
C ALA A 561 22.01 -9.96 -34.01
N PRO A 562 23.00 -10.67 -34.62
CA PRO A 562 24.41 -10.50 -34.25
C PRO A 562 24.94 -9.07 -34.45
N THR A 563 24.56 -8.42 -35.55
CA THR A 563 24.96 -7.03 -35.84
C THR A 563 24.31 -6.05 -34.86
N PHE A 564 23.06 -6.29 -34.47
CA PHE A 564 22.39 -5.54 -33.42
C PHE A 564 23.14 -5.65 -32.10
N HIS A 565 23.48 -6.87 -31.65
CA HIS A 565 24.24 -7.08 -30.41
C HIS A 565 25.64 -6.45 -30.43
N GLU A 566 26.34 -6.50 -31.57
CA GLU A 566 27.65 -5.88 -31.72
C GLU A 566 27.57 -4.35 -31.59
N HIS A 567 26.62 -3.72 -32.27
CA HIS A 567 26.40 -2.28 -32.18
C HIS A 567 25.91 -1.87 -30.79
N LEU A 568 24.99 -2.63 -30.19
CA LEU A 568 24.47 -2.37 -28.86
C LEU A 568 25.57 -2.44 -27.81
N ARG A 569 26.36 -3.52 -27.77
CA ARG A 569 27.48 -3.65 -26.84
C ARG A 569 28.52 -2.55 -27.03
N SER A 570 28.81 -2.16 -28.26
CA SER A 570 29.75 -1.07 -28.50
C SER A 570 29.18 0.29 -28.10
N ALA A 571 27.86 0.49 -28.15
CA ALA A 571 27.19 1.70 -27.69
C ALA A 571 27.17 1.74 -26.15
N GLU A 572 26.77 0.65 -25.51
CA GLU A 572 26.78 0.47 -24.05
C GLU A 572 28.18 0.69 -23.47
N ARG A 573 29.22 0.12 -24.08
CA ARG A 573 30.61 0.34 -23.66
C ARG A 573 31.00 1.82 -23.75
N LYS A 574 30.69 2.51 -24.84
CA LYS A 574 31.02 3.94 -25.01
C LYS A 574 30.24 4.82 -24.04
N LEU A 575 29.00 4.45 -23.74
CA LEU A 575 28.19 5.10 -22.71
C LEU A 575 28.83 4.94 -21.34
N MET A 576 29.25 3.72 -20.98
CA MET A 576 29.97 3.45 -19.74
C MET A 576 31.33 4.16 -19.69
N GLU A 577 32.13 4.12 -20.76
CA GLU A 577 33.41 4.83 -20.87
C GLU A 577 33.20 6.33 -20.67
N THR A 578 32.20 6.94 -21.32
CA THR A 578 31.91 8.38 -21.16
C THR A 578 31.44 8.71 -19.75
N PHE A 579 30.59 7.87 -19.16
CA PHE A 579 30.11 8.05 -17.80
C PHE A 579 31.25 7.98 -16.78
N PHE A 580 32.11 6.97 -16.85
CA PHE A 580 33.23 6.79 -15.92
C PHE A 580 34.43 7.71 -16.20
N GLU A 581 34.69 8.10 -17.46
CA GLU A 581 35.68 9.13 -17.80
C GLU A 581 35.28 10.49 -17.23
N GLN A 582 34.00 10.86 -17.27
CA GLN A 582 33.53 12.10 -16.64
C GLN A 582 33.68 12.07 -15.12
N THR A 583 33.44 10.93 -14.46
CA THR A 583 33.71 10.78 -13.03
C THR A 583 35.21 10.94 -12.73
N SER A 584 36.11 10.42 -13.58
CA SER A 584 37.57 10.52 -13.41
C SER A 584 38.14 11.91 -13.78
N GLU A 585 37.59 12.59 -14.79
CA GLU A 585 38.05 13.91 -15.21
C GLU A 585 37.59 15.01 -14.24
N ALA A 586 36.40 14.89 -13.65
CA ALA A 586 35.96 15.75 -12.54
C ALA A 586 36.96 15.69 -11.37
N LEU A 587 37.30 14.48 -10.92
CA LEU A 587 38.28 14.23 -9.84
C LEU A 587 39.69 14.76 -10.17
N SER A 588 40.13 14.68 -11.43
CA SER A 588 41.49 15.12 -11.83
C SER A 588 41.61 16.62 -12.14
N THR A 589 40.50 17.28 -12.53
CA THR A 589 40.47 18.71 -12.82
C THR A 589 40.46 19.53 -11.53
N GLU A 590 39.79 19.05 -10.49
CA GLU A 590 39.89 19.59 -9.13
C GLU A 590 41.33 19.51 -8.59
N GLN A 591 42.00 18.37 -8.71
CA GLN A 591 43.41 18.21 -8.29
C GLN A 591 44.39 19.19 -8.97
N ARG A 592 44.17 19.53 -10.26
CA ARG A 592 45.02 20.51 -10.98
C ARG A 592 44.73 21.96 -10.62
N GLN A 593 43.47 22.30 -10.28
CA GLN A 593 43.14 23.65 -9.84
C GLN A 593 43.69 23.93 -8.43
N THR A 594 43.66 22.94 -7.53
CA THR A 594 44.24 23.03 -6.18
C THR A 594 45.77 23.16 -6.22
N ALA A 595 46.46 22.41 -7.08
CA ALA A 595 47.92 22.53 -7.27
C ALA A 595 48.36 23.86 -7.91
N THR A 596 47.50 24.49 -8.72
CA THR A 596 47.78 25.80 -9.34
C THR A 596 47.54 26.95 -8.36
N ALA A 597 46.58 26.82 -7.44
CA ALA A 597 46.34 27.79 -6.38
C ALA A 597 47.51 27.87 -5.37
N ASP A 598 48.08 26.72 -5.00
CA ASP A 598 49.24 26.67 -4.08
C ASP A 598 50.55 27.18 -4.72
N SER A 599 50.68 27.10 -6.04
CA SER A 599 51.81 27.67 -6.79
C SER A 599 51.78 29.21 -6.86
N ILE A 600 50.63 29.85 -6.65
CA ILE A 600 50.47 31.31 -6.72
C ILE A 600 50.62 31.96 -5.32
N SER A 601 50.58 31.16 -4.25
CA SER A 601 50.68 31.61 -2.85
C SER A 601 52.05 31.44 -2.17
N ARG A 602 53.12 31.10 -2.92
CA ARG A 602 54.51 31.07 -2.39
C ARG A 602 55.37 32.25 -2.82
#